data_AF-A0A6I3E674-F1
#
_entry.id   AF-A0A6I3E674-F1
#
_cell.length_a   1.000
_cell.length_b   1.000
_cell.length_c   1.000
_cell.angle_alpha   90.00
_cell.angle_beta   90.00
_cell.angle_gamma   90.00
#
_symmetry.space_group_name_H-M   'P 1'
#
loop_
_entity.id
_entity.type
_entity.pdbx_description
1 polymer ?
#
loop_
_entity_poly.entity_id
_entity_poly.type
_entity_poly.pdbx_seq_one_letter_code
_entity_poly.pdbx_strand_id
1 'polypeptide(L)'
;MTNHRSPIFELSDTYLTASAALSPMESTYLGIPGQDHLLDDFSIAGAAKNADLVRATLIKLKALTPIDEIDRISKAVMTERLESGLELHDSQETHILWNVLTSPPSNIRQIFEMMAHKSDADFKNIAARLNAVAGAHKSWISC
;
A
#
# COMPACT_ATOMS: atom_id res chain seq x y z
N MET A 1 -6.69 12.23 -19.63
CA MET A 1 -7.52 11.02 -19.46
C MET A 1 -6.63 9.85 -19.84
N THR A 2 -6.18 9.07 -18.86
CA THR A 2 -5.57 7.77 -19.11
C THR A 2 -6.62 6.92 -19.81
N ASN A 3 -6.30 6.41 -21.01
CA ASN A 3 -7.23 5.58 -21.77
C ASN A 3 -6.97 4.13 -21.35
N HIS A 4 -7.77 3.61 -20.42
CA HIS A 4 -7.66 2.20 -20.00
C HIS A 4 -8.26 1.29 -21.08
N ARG A 5 -7.63 0.14 -21.36
CA ARG A 5 -8.10 -0.76 -22.42
C ARG A 5 -9.47 -1.38 -22.12
N SER A 6 -9.79 -1.53 -20.84
CA SER A 6 -10.97 -2.21 -20.36
C SER A 6 -11.29 -1.80 -18.91
N PRO A 7 -12.52 -2.09 -18.43
CA PRO A 7 -12.90 -1.82 -17.05
C PRO A 7 -12.02 -2.52 -16.00
N ILE A 8 -11.39 -3.66 -16.32
CA ILE A 8 -10.48 -4.36 -15.40
C ILE A 8 -9.20 -3.54 -15.19
N PHE A 9 -8.66 -2.93 -16.26
CA PHE A 9 -7.48 -2.08 -16.17
C PHE A 9 -7.79 -0.75 -15.45
N GLU A 10 -8.97 -0.18 -15.68
CA GLU A 10 -9.44 1.00 -14.94
C GLU A 10 -9.59 0.72 -13.44
N LEU A 11 -10.16 -0.45 -13.08
CA LEU A 11 -10.28 -0.86 -11.67
C LEU A 11 -8.91 -1.07 -11.03
N SER A 12 -7.96 -1.68 -11.74
CA SER A 12 -6.59 -1.88 -11.26
C SER A 12 -5.88 -0.54 -10.97
N ASP A 13 -6.00 0.43 -11.88
CA ASP A 13 -5.43 1.78 -11.72
C ASP A 13 -6.06 2.54 -10.55
N THR A 14 -7.39 2.43 -10.42
CA THR A 14 -8.13 3.02 -9.30
C THR A 14 -7.72 2.39 -7.96
N TYR A 15 -7.55 1.07 -7.94
CA TYR A 15 -7.09 0.36 -6.75
C TYR A 15 -5.67 0.78 -6.36
N LEU A 16 -4.75 0.88 -7.33
CA LEU A 16 -3.37 1.33 -7.07
C LEU A 16 -3.36 2.74 -6.45
N THR A 17 -4.15 3.65 -7.02
CA THR A 17 -4.28 5.02 -6.49
C THR A 17 -4.80 5.02 -5.06
N ALA A 18 -5.84 4.22 -4.77
CA ALA A 18 -6.42 4.11 -3.43
C ALA A 18 -5.46 3.44 -2.43
N SER A 19 -4.74 2.40 -2.86
CA SER A 19 -3.76 1.69 -2.04
C SER A 19 -2.56 2.58 -1.70
N ALA A 20 -2.08 3.36 -2.66
CA ALA A 20 -1.00 4.32 -2.44
C ALA A 20 -1.42 5.39 -1.42
N ALA A 21 -2.67 5.87 -1.46
CA ALA A 21 -3.19 6.81 -0.47
C ALA A 21 -3.24 6.24 0.96
N LEU A 22 -3.30 4.91 1.13
CA LEU A 22 -3.28 4.24 2.44
C LEU A 22 -1.86 3.94 2.93
N SER A 23 -0.87 3.89 2.05
CA SER A 23 0.54 3.66 2.40
C SER A 23 1.44 4.78 1.84
N PRO A 24 1.69 5.84 2.63
CA PRO A 24 2.71 6.83 2.33
C PRO A 24 4.09 6.26 2.01
N MET A 25 4.49 5.17 2.65
CA MET A 25 5.77 4.52 2.41
C MET A 25 5.80 3.79 1.06
N GLU A 26 4.74 3.05 0.71
CA GLU A 26 4.61 2.44 -0.61
C GLU A 26 4.57 3.51 -1.71
N SER A 27 3.92 4.66 -1.45
CA SER A 27 3.94 5.80 -2.38
C SER A 27 5.37 6.25 -2.68
N THR A 28 6.20 6.43 -1.66
CA THR A 28 7.62 6.76 -1.85
C THR A 28 8.36 5.63 -2.60
N TYR A 29 8.10 4.36 -2.27
CA TYR A 29 8.74 3.21 -2.94
C TYR A 29 8.41 3.13 -4.44
N LEU A 30 7.16 3.42 -4.81
CA LEU A 30 6.67 3.43 -6.19
C LEU A 30 6.98 4.74 -6.94
N GLY A 31 7.57 5.74 -6.28
CA GLY A 31 7.85 7.05 -6.85
C GLY A 31 6.61 7.93 -7.05
N ILE A 32 5.53 7.66 -6.31
CA ILE A 32 4.30 8.47 -6.30
C ILE A 32 4.51 9.66 -5.35
N PRO A 33 4.54 10.91 -5.86
CA PRO A 33 4.84 12.08 -5.05
C PRO A 33 3.66 12.47 -4.15
N GLY A 34 3.94 13.24 -3.10
CA GLY A 34 2.93 13.93 -2.28
C GLY A 34 2.80 13.45 -0.84
N GLN A 35 3.36 12.28 -0.51
CA GLN A 35 3.25 11.69 0.83
C GLN A 35 4.61 11.47 1.53
N ASP A 36 5.70 12.02 0.98
CA ASP A 36 7.07 11.84 1.48
C ASP A 36 7.30 12.33 2.93
N HIS A 37 6.37 13.11 3.49
CA HIS A 37 6.43 13.63 4.85
C HIS A 37 5.73 12.72 5.89
N LEU A 38 5.09 11.64 5.46
CA LEU A 38 4.25 10.76 6.31
C LEU A 38 4.85 9.35 6.43
N LEU A 39 4.50 8.64 7.50
CA LEU A 39 4.74 7.21 7.68
C LEU A 39 3.41 6.45 7.66
N ASP A 40 3.48 5.15 7.39
CA ASP A 40 2.33 4.26 7.43
C ASP A 40 1.76 4.12 8.85
N ASP A 41 0.46 3.82 8.91
CA ASP A 41 -0.24 3.44 10.14
C ASP A 41 -0.14 1.92 10.33
N PHE A 42 0.79 1.49 11.19
CA PHE A 42 1.03 0.08 11.50
C PHE A 42 0.04 -0.53 12.52
N SER A 43 -1.02 0.19 12.93
CA SER A 43 -2.02 -0.35 13.84
C SER A 43 -2.96 -1.36 13.18
N ILE A 44 -3.70 -2.13 13.99
CA ILE A 44 -4.78 -3.00 13.52
C ILE A 44 -5.84 -2.20 12.73
N ALA A 45 -6.16 -0.98 13.19
CA ALA A 45 -7.09 -0.11 12.49
C ALA A 45 -6.55 0.36 11.13
N GLY A 46 -5.24 0.59 11.01
CA GLY A 46 -4.57 0.88 9.75
C GLY A 46 -4.66 -0.29 8.77
N ALA A 47 -4.36 -1.50 9.24
CA ALA A 47 -4.47 -2.73 8.45
C ALA A 47 -5.91 -3.00 7.98
N ALA A 48 -6.91 -2.76 8.85
CA ALA A 48 -8.32 -2.93 8.51
C ALA A 48 -8.76 -2.05 7.32
N LYS A 49 -8.25 -0.82 7.21
CA LYS A 49 -8.54 0.07 6.05
C LYS A 49 -8.05 -0.55 4.74
N ASN A 50 -6.86 -1.15 4.73
CA ASN A 50 -6.34 -1.86 3.57
C ASN A 50 -7.19 -3.09 3.24
N ALA A 51 -7.56 -3.89 4.25
CA ALA A 51 -8.42 -5.05 4.05
C ALA A 51 -9.80 -4.67 3.48
N ASP A 52 -10.40 -3.58 3.95
CA ASP A 52 -11.68 -3.08 3.45
C ASP A 52 -11.58 -2.60 1.99
N LEU A 53 -10.49 -1.90 1.63
CA LEU A 53 -10.21 -1.54 0.24
C LEU A 53 -10.08 -2.79 -0.64
N VAL A 54 -9.36 -3.81 -0.18
CA VAL A 54 -9.18 -5.08 -0.90
C VAL A 54 -10.52 -5.79 -1.10
N ARG A 55 -11.34 -5.93 -0.04
CA ARG A 55 -12.69 -6.53 -0.12
C ARG A 55 -13.59 -5.80 -1.11
N ALA A 56 -13.64 -4.47 -1.02
CA ALA A 56 -14.43 -3.64 -1.93
C ALA A 56 -13.97 -3.79 -3.39
N THR A 57 -12.65 -3.87 -3.62
CA THR A 57 -12.06 -4.07 -4.94
C THR A 57 -12.39 -5.46 -5.50
N LEU A 58 -12.30 -6.52 -4.69
CA LEU A 58 -12.64 -7.88 -5.09
C LEU A 58 -14.12 -8.01 -5.51
N ILE A 59 -15.04 -7.36 -4.79
CA ILE A 59 -16.47 -7.34 -5.17
C ILE A 59 -16.64 -6.74 -6.58
N LYS A 60 -15.99 -5.61 -6.85
CA LYS A 60 -16.04 -4.97 -8.18
C LYS A 60 -15.40 -5.86 -9.24
N LEU A 61 -14.21 -6.41 -8.97
CA LEU A 61 -13.46 -7.24 -9.92
C LEU A 61 -14.25 -8.50 -10.31
N LYS A 62 -14.92 -9.14 -9.34
CA LYS A 62 -15.76 -10.33 -9.57
C LYS A 62 -16.88 -10.05 -10.56
N ALA A 63 -17.49 -8.87 -10.52
CA ALA A 63 -18.58 -8.46 -11.42
C ALA A 63 -18.14 -8.11 -12.86
N LEU A 64 -16.84 -7.91 -13.12
CA LEU A 64 -16.35 -7.54 -14.46
C LEU A 64 -16.16 -8.76 -15.36
N THR A 65 -16.63 -8.70 -16.60
CA THR A 65 -16.42 -9.75 -17.60
C THR A 65 -15.20 -9.41 -18.47
N PRO A 66 -14.19 -10.30 -18.56
CA PRO A 66 -13.06 -10.11 -19.46
C PRO A 66 -13.50 -9.98 -20.93
N ILE A 67 -12.93 -9.03 -21.66
CA ILE A 67 -13.22 -8.85 -23.11
C ILE A 67 -12.30 -9.71 -23.99
N ASP A 68 -11.16 -10.14 -23.47
CA ASP A 68 -10.19 -11.00 -24.16
C ASP A 68 -9.27 -11.74 -23.17
N GLU A 69 -8.27 -12.43 -23.73
CA GLU A 69 -7.33 -13.24 -22.96
C GLU A 69 -6.43 -12.41 -22.02
N ILE A 70 -6.05 -11.19 -22.43
CA ILE A 70 -5.24 -10.30 -21.58
C ILE A 70 -6.05 -9.92 -20.34
N ASP A 71 -7.32 -9.54 -20.52
CA ASP A 71 -8.22 -9.25 -19.41
C ASP A 71 -8.47 -10.47 -18.52
N ARG A 72 -8.59 -11.67 -19.11
CA ARG A 72 -8.79 -12.91 -18.36
C ARG A 72 -7.61 -13.17 -17.42
N ILE A 73 -6.39 -13.02 -17.93
CA ILE A 73 -5.15 -13.19 -17.16
C ILE A 73 -5.04 -12.08 -16.11
N SER A 74 -5.25 -10.82 -16.49
CA SER A 74 -5.18 -9.68 -15.54
C SER A 74 -6.18 -9.84 -14.39
N LYS A 75 -7.42 -10.25 -14.68
CA LYS A 75 -8.42 -10.54 -13.65
C LYS A 75 -7.96 -11.67 -12.74
N ALA A 76 -7.43 -12.76 -13.30
CA ALA A 76 -6.97 -13.91 -12.51
C ALA A 76 -5.80 -13.52 -11.57
N VAL A 77 -4.79 -12.81 -12.08
CA VAL A 77 -3.64 -12.36 -11.29
C VAL A 77 -4.05 -11.39 -10.19
N MET A 78 -4.87 -10.39 -10.53
CA MET A 78 -5.35 -9.42 -9.54
C MET A 78 -6.23 -10.08 -8.47
N THR A 79 -7.09 -11.03 -8.85
CA THR A 79 -7.90 -11.80 -7.89
C THR A 79 -7.00 -12.56 -6.92
N GLU A 80 -6.03 -13.31 -7.44
CA GLU A 80 -5.14 -14.12 -6.59
C GLU A 80 -4.30 -13.26 -5.65
N ARG A 81 -3.68 -12.17 -6.12
CA ARG A 81 -2.89 -11.28 -5.26
C ARG A 81 -3.72 -10.65 -4.13
N LEU A 82 -4.94 -10.21 -4.45
CA LEU A 82 -5.85 -9.57 -3.48
C LEU A 82 -6.42 -10.58 -2.47
N GLU A 83 -6.83 -11.77 -2.91
CA GLU A 83 -7.33 -12.82 -2.02
C GLU A 83 -6.23 -13.34 -1.10
N SER A 84 -5.02 -13.61 -1.62
CA SER A 84 -3.86 -14.01 -0.82
C SER A 84 -3.51 -12.99 0.27
N GLY A 85 -3.53 -11.69 -0.06
CA GLY A 85 -3.28 -10.63 0.93
C GLY A 85 -4.38 -10.53 1.99
N LEU A 86 -5.64 -10.75 1.60
CA LEU A 86 -6.77 -10.73 2.51
C LEU A 86 -6.76 -11.94 3.46
N GLU A 87 -6.40 -13.13 2.97
CA GLU A 87 -6.27 -14.33 3.81
C GLU A 87 -5.21 -14.15 4.91
N LEU A 88 -4.06 -13.54 4.58
CA LEU A 88 -3.02 -13.21 5.57
C LEU A 88 -3.48 -12.17 6.61
N HIS A 89 -4.32 -11.22 6.21
CA HIS A 89 -4.94 -10.28 7.14
C HIS A 89 -5.93 -10.99 8.07
N ASP A 90 -6.82 -11.80 7.49
CA ASP A 90 -7.89 -12.47 8.24
C ASP A 90 -7.35 -13.57 9.18
N SER A 91 -6.19 -14.17 8.87
CA SER A 91 -5.45 -15.06 9.77
C SER A 91 -4.72 -14.33 10.90
N GLN A 92 -4.62 -13.00 10.82
CA GLN A 92 -3.84 -12.12 11.70
C GLN A 92 -2.32 -12.34 11.66
N GLU A 93 -1.82 -13.17 10.73
CA GLU A 93 -0.38 -13.46 10.61
C GLU A 93 0.44 -12.23 10.27
N THR A 94 -0.13 -11.27 9.53
CA THR A 94 0.55 -10.00 9.22
C THR A 94 0.82 -9.13 10.46
N HIS A 95 0.03 -9.27 11.53
CA HIS A 95 0.18 -8.46 12.75
C HIS A 95 1.34 -8.92 13.64
N ILE A 96 1.73 -10.18 13.52
CA ILE A 96 2.84 -10.78 14.28
C ILE A 96 4.11 -10.90 13.44
N LEU A 97 4.13 -10.31 12.24
CA LEU A 97 5.24 -10.40 11.32
C LEU A 97 6.46 -9.64 11.88
N TRP A 98 7.43 -10.42 12.36
CA TRP A 98 8.73 -9.94 12.80
C TRP A 98 9.83 -10.80 12.18
N ASN A 99 10.68 -10.17 11.37
CA ASN A 99 11.92 -10.79 10.92
C ASN A 99 12.98 -9.71 10.62
N VAL A 100 14.21 -10.15 10.39
CA VAL A 100 15.38 -9.27 10.21
C VAL A 100 15.39 -8.56 8.84
N LEU A 101 14.72 -9.15 7.83
CA LEU A 101 14.66 -8.60 6.47
C LEU A 101 13.53 -7.58 6.33
N THR A 102 12.33 -7.92 6.79
CA THR A 102 11.09 -7.14 6.59
C THR A 102 10.25 -7.11 7.87
N SER A 103 10.19 -5.94 8.49
CA SER A 103 9.34 -5.65 9.66
C SER A 103 9.10 -4.13 9.72
N PRO A 104 8.10 -3.66 10.47
CA PRO A 104 7.82 -2.23 10.55
C PRO A 104 9.06 -1.38 10.92
N PRO A 105 9.91 -1.76 11.90
CA PRO A 105 11.12 -0.99 12.18
C PRO A 105 12.16 -1.00 11.04
N SER A 106 12.35 -2.12 10.35
CA SER A 106 13.28 -2.18 9.22
C SER A 106 12.77 -1.35 8.04
N ASN A 107 11.46 -1.39 7.78
CA ASN A 107 10.80 -0.63 6.72
C ASN A 107 10.85 0.88 7.00
N ILE A 108 10.55 1.31 8.23
CA ILE A 108 10.63 2.72 8.65
C ILE A 108 12.05 3.27 8.45
N ARG A 109 13.06 2.48 8.79
CA ARG A 109 14.46 2.90 8.58
C ARG A 109 14.81 2.97 7.10
N GLN A 110 14.42 1.96 6.32
CA GLN A 110 14.77 1.85 4.91
C GLN A 110 14.15 2.95 4.05
N ILE A 111 12.94 3.42 4.37
CA ILE A 111 12.24 4.36 3.48
C ILE A 111 12.98 5.70 3.29
N PHE A 112 13.80 6.11 4.26
CA PHE A 112 14.63 7.31 4.13
C PHE A 112 15.71 7.19 3.05
N GLU A 113 16.15 5.98 2.72
CA GLU A 113 17.12 5.72 1.65
C GLU A 113 16.54 6.03 0.26
N MET A 114 15.21 6.00 0.14
CA MET A 114 14.47 6.23 -1.11
C MET A 114 14.04 7.69 -1.30
N MET A 115 14.20 8.54 -0.28
CA MET A 115 13.77 9.93 -0.34
C MET A 115 14.72 10.80 -1.18
N ALA A 116 14.13 11.73 -1.93
CA ALA A 116 14.91 12.80 -2.57
C ALA A 116 15.63 13.66 -1.52
N HIS A 117 16.75 14.26 -1.89
CA HIS A 117 17.57 15.13 -1.02
C HIS A 117 18.22 16.27 -1.83
N LYS A 118 17.52 16.79 -2.84
CA LYS A 118 18.02 17.75 -3.81
C LYS A 118 17.52 19.18 -3.55
N SER A 119 16.48 19.35 -2.73
CA SER A 119 15.85 20.63 -2.45
C SER A 119 15.53 20.84 -0.97
N ASP A 120 15.33 22.10 -0.56
CA ASP A 120 14.85 22.42 0.79
C ASP A 120 13.51 21.77 1.12
N ALA A 121 12.64 21.59 0.12
CA ALA A 121 11.38 20.89 0.30
C ALA A 121 11.59 19.40 0.61
N ASP A 122 12.58 18.77 -0.04
CA ASP A 122 12.94 17.38 0.20
C ASP A 122 13.42 17.20 1.66
N PHE A 123 14.31 18.10 2.12
CA PHE A 123 14.79 18.06 3.51
C PHE A 123 13.68 18.34 4.54
N LYS A 124 12.70 19.19 4.22
CA LYS A 124 11.51 19.38 5.06
C LYS A 124 10.67 18.11 5.16
N ASN A 125 10.48 17.39 4.05
CA ASN A 125 9.77 16.10 4.06
C ASN A 125 10.52 15.06 4.90
N ILE A 126 11.85 14.96 4.74
CA ILE A 126 12.70 14.07 5.55
C ILE A 126 12.53 14.39 7.04
N ALA A 127 12.64 15.66 7.44
CA ALA A 127 12.51 16.08 8.83
C ALA A 127 11.10 15.77 9.40
N ALA A 128 10.04 16.03 8.63
CA ALA A 128 8.67 15.72 9.02
C ALA A 128 8.47 14.21 9.23
N ARG A 129 8.97 13.38 8.30
CA ARG A 129 8.89 11.92 8.39
C ARG A 129 9.71 11.38 9.57
N LEU A 130 10.89 11.94 9.83
CA LEU A 130 11.69 11.61 11.02
C LEU A 130 10.93 11.89 12.32
N ASN A 131 10.23 13.02 12.42
CA ASN A 131 9.42 13.36 13.59
C ASN A 131 8.22 12.41 13.78
N ALA A 132 7.75 11.74 12.73
CA ALA A 132 6.65 10.79 12.79
C ALA A 132 7.08 9.38 13.27
N VAL A 133 8.39 9.06 13.31
CA VAL A 133 8.91 7.71 13.62
C VAL A 133 8.39 7.18 14.95
N ALA A 134 8.38 8.01 15.99
CA ALA A 134 7.90 7.59 17.31
C ALA A 134 6.41 7.24 17.31
N GLY A 135 5.60 7.92 16.49
CA GLY A 135 4.17 7.64 16.31
C GLY A 135 3.94 6.32 15.57
N ALA A 136 4.64 6.13 14.44
CA ALA A 136 4.56 4.90 13.65
C ALA A 136 5.03 3.66 14.43
N HIS A 137 6.08 3.79 15.23
CA HIS A 137 6.54 2.68 16.07
C HIS A 137 5.53 2.35 17.19
N LYS A 138 4.90 3.38 17.79
CA LYS A 138 3.85 3.18 18.80
C LYS A 138 2.62 2.48 18.24
N SER A 139 2.20 2.81 17.02
CA SER A 139 1.02 2.18 16.42
C SER A 139 1.22 0.70 16.11
N TRP A 140 2.45 0.28 15.83
CA TRP A 140 2.79 -1.14 15.63
C TRP A 140 2.71 -1.97 16.92
N ILE A 141 3.15 -1.42 18.06
CA ILE A 141 3.19 -2.14 19.35
C ILE A 141 1.89 -2.02 20.16
N SER A 142 0.98 -1.12 19.78
CA SER A 142 -0.33 -0.99 20.41
C SER A 142 -1.30 -1.99 19.80
N CYS A 143 -1.75 -2.97 20.59
CA CYS A 143 -2.85 -3.87 20.25
C CYS A 143 -4.16 -3.11 20.04
#